data_AF-D4IGZ5-F1
#
_entry.id   AF-D4IGZ5-F1
#
_cell.length_a   1.000
_cell.length_b   1.000
_cell.length_c   1.000
_cell.angle_alpha   90.00
_cell.angle_beta   90.00
_cell.angle_gamma   90.00
#
_symmetry.space_group_name_H-M   'P 1'
#
loop_
_entity.id
_entity.type
_entity.pdbx_description
1 polymer ?
#
loop_
_entity_poly.entity_id
_entity_poly.type
_entity_poly.pdbx_seq_one_letter_code
_entity_poly.pdbx_strand_id
1 'polypeptide(L)'
;QHHHPTESVSKAIAQYTVDAQLHAVFEQSGGTGKSFDYSKSVRTPNQSVPEEQITAYLSKIQRGGHIQPFGCMIAADEQSFRVIAYSENAKDMLGLTPQSVPSLEKQEILFVGADVRILFRPSSAVLLEKAFGAREITLLNPIWIHSKNSGKPFYAILHRIDVGIVIDLEPARTEDPALSIAGAVQSQKLAVRAISQLQSLPGGDIKLLCDTVVDSVRELTGYDRVMV
;
A
#
# COMPACT_ATOMS: atom_id res chain seq x y z
N GLN A 1 9.43 27.58 -13.76
CA GLN A 1 10.01 27.28 -12.43
C GLN A 1 10.67 25.92 -12.53
N HIS A 2 12.00 25.88 -12.46
CA HIS A 2 12.77 24.64 -12.57
C HIS A 2 12.53 23.79 -11.33
N HIS A 3 11.93 22.62 -11.51
CA HIS A 3 11.92 21.59 -10.47
C HIS A 3 13.38 21.11 -10.33
N HIS A 4 14.00 21.27 -9.16
CA HIS A 4 15.33 20.73 -8.86
C HIS A 4 15.19 19.29 -8.32
N PRO A 5 15.32 18.24 -9.17
CA PRO A 5 15.25 16.85 -8.72
C PRO A 5 16.37 16.47 -7.73
N THR A 6 17.44 17.27 -7.63
CA THR A 6 18.58 17.03 -6.74
C THR A 6 18.26 17.28 -5.27
N GLU A 7 17.37 18.22 -4.93
CA GLU A 7 17.02 18.52 -3.53
C GLU A 7 16.08 17.47 -2.94
N SER A 8 15.15 16.93 -3.72
CA SER A 8 14.22 15.89 -3.26
C SER A 8 14.95 14.57 -2.98
N VAL A 9 15.90 14.20 -3.85
CA VAL A 9 16.75 13.02 -3.66
C VAL A 9 17.62 13.16 -2.41
N SER A 10 18.19 14.35 -2.16
CA SER A 10 18.97 14.63 -0.95
C SER A 10 18.15 14.48 0.34
N LYS A 11 16.90 14.97 0.35
CA LYS A 11 15.99 14.83 1.50
C LYS A 11 15.57 13.38 1.74
N ALA A 12 15.29 12.61 0.69
CA ALA A 12 14.93 11.20 0.82
C ALA A 12 16.08 10.38 1.41
N ILE A 13 17.31 10.62 0.95
CA ILE A 13 18.52 9.95 1.49
C ILE A 13 18.72 10.30 2.97
N ALA A 14 18.49 11.56 3.36
CA ALA A 14 18.57 11.97 4.76
C ALA A 14 17.55 11.22 5.63
N GLN A 15 16.30 11.10 5.16
CA GLN A 15 15.25 10.35 5.86
C GLN A 15 15.59 8.86 6.00
N TYR A 16 16.03 8.21 4.93
CA TYR A 16 16.42 6.80 4.96
C TYR A 16 17.55 6.52 5.95
N THR A 17 18.49 7.46 6.04
CA THR A 17 19.59 7.37 7.01
C THR A 17 19.02 7.37 8.42
N VAL A 18 18.16 8.34 8.76
CA VAL A 18 17.50 8.45 10.08
C VAL A 18 16.69 7.20 10.41
N ASP A 19 15.89 6.71 9.46
CA ASP A 19 15.05 5.53 9.64
C ASP A 19 15.90 4.27 9.88
N ALA A 20 17.01 4.11 9.16
CA ALA A 20 17.94 3.01 9.38
C ALA A 20 18.57 3.06 10.78
N GLN A 21 18.90 4.25 11.31
CA GLN A 21 19.41 4.37 12.68
C GLN A 21 18.34 4.00 13.70
N LEU A 22 17.12 4.49 13.52
CA LEU A 22 15.99 4.17 14.40
C LEU A 22 15.71 2.67 14.42
N HIS A 23 15.73 2.03 13.24
CA HIS A 23 15.57 0.59 13.13
C HIS A 23 16.71 -0.16 13.85
N ALA A 24 17.96 0.26 13.68
CA ALA A 24 19.10 -0.36 14.36
C ALA A 24 18.99 -0.26 15.90
N VAL A 25 18.59 0.90 16.43
CA VAL A 25 18.37 1.09 17.87
C VAL A 25 17.20 0.23 18.37
N PHE A 26 16.12 0.13 17.60
CA PHE A 26 14.97 -0.71 17.92
C PHE A 26 15.36 -2.20 18.00
N GLU A 27 16.04 -2.73 16.99
CA GLU A 27 16.48 -4.14 16.97
C GLU A 27 17.44 -4.45 18.14
N GLN A 28 18.37 -3.54 18.46
CA GLN A 28 19.26 -3.68 19.62
C GLN A 28 18.50 -3.69 20.95
N SER A 29 17.43 -2.90 21.07
CA SER A 29 16.60 -2.84 22.27
C SER A 29 15.87 -4.17 22.52
N GLY A 30 15.35 -4.78 21.45
CA GLY A 30 14.68 -6.09 21.50
C GLY A 30 15.62 -7.22 21.91
N GLY A 31 16.86 -7.23 21.43
CA GLY A 31 17.87 -8.24 21.80
C GLY A 31 18.44 -8.11 23.21
N THR A 32 18.35 -6.92 23.83
CA THR A 32 18.94 -6.64 25.14
C THR A 32 17.91 -6.53 26.28
N GLY A 33 16.61 -6.66 25.97
CA GLY A 33 15.52 -6.49 26.94
C GLY A 33 15.34 -5.05 27.45
N LYS A 34 15.99 -4.08 26.82
CA LYS A 34 15.83 -2.65 27.13
C LYS A 34 14.62 -2.09 26.40
N SER A 35 13.87 -1.19 27.03
CA SER A 35 12.75 -0.51 26.38
C SER A 35 13.23 0.46 25.29
N PHE A 36 12.62 0.39 24.11
CA PHE A 36 12.83 1.37 23.05
C PHE A 36 12.16 2.72 23.39
N ASP A 37 12.93 3.82 23.36
CA ASP A 37 12.45 5.18 23.60
C ASP A 37 12.60 5.99 22.30
N TYR A 38 11.52 6.09 21.53
CA TYR A 38 11.50 6.79 20.25
C TYR A 38 11.89 8.27 20.38
N SER A 39 11.33 8.97 21.38
CA SER A 39 11.56 10.40 21.57
C SER A 39 13.02 10.73 21.87
N LYS A 40 13.74 9.86 22.58
CA LYS A 40 15.20 10.00 22.75
C LYS A 40 15.95 9.64 21.48
N SER A 41 15.58 8.54 20.82
CA SER A 41 16.28 8.03 19.63
C SER A 41 16.27 9.02 18.47
N VAL A 42 15.23 9.84 18.33
CA VAL A 42 15.15 10.91 17.31
C VAL A 42 15.94 12.16 17.72
N ARG A 43 16.05 12.47 19.03
CA ARG A 43 16.67 13.71 19.54
C ARG A 43 18.19 13.62 19.71
N THR A 44 18.71 12.43 19.94
CA THR A 44 20.15 12.16 19.98
C THR A 44 20.53 11.33 18.76
N PRO A 45 20.84 11.95 17.61
CA PRO A 45 21.44 11.23 16.50
C PRO A 45 22.82 10.76 16.96
N ASN A 46 22.89 9.54 17.50
CA ASN A 46 24.17 8.90 17.75
C ASN A 46 24.86 8.66 16.40
N GLN A 47 26.19 8.76 16.43
CA GLN A 47 27.20 8.53 15.39
C GLN A 47 26.72 7.96 14.05
N SER A 48 27.24 8.54 12.97
CA SER A 48 27.14 8.07 11.57
C SER A 48 26.89 6.57 11.47
N VAL A 49 25.69 6.20 11.04
CA VAL A 49 25.36 4.80 10.80
C VAL A 49 26.17 4.32 9.59
N PRO A 50 26.85 3.16 9.68
CA PRO A 50 27.59 2.61 8.56
C PRO A 50 26.69 2.45 7.33
N GLU A 51 27.21 2.77 6.15
CA GLU A 51 26.47 2.67 4.89
C GLU A 51 25.86 1.27 4.70
N GLU A 52 26.58 0.22 5.13
CA GLU A 52 26.12 -1.17 5.12
C GLU A 52 24.79 -1.38 5.87
N GLN A 53 24.60 -0.70 7.01
CA GLN A 53 23.36 -0.80 7.79
C GLN A 53 22.20 -0.09 7.09
N ILE A 54 22.48 1.03 6.41
CA ILE A 54 21.48 1.75 5.60
C ILE A 54 21.06 0.89 4.41
N THR A 55 22.01 0.30 3.70
CA THR A 55 21.74 -0.60 2.57
C THR A 55 20.97 -1.84 3.01
N ALA A 56 21.34 -2.44 4.15
CA ALA A 56 20.62 -3.60 4.70
C ALA A 56 19.18 -3.25 5.08
N TYR A 57 18.96 -2.10 5.72
CA TYR A 57 17.61 -1.60 6.03
C TYR A 57 16.78 -1.38 4.76
N LEU A 58 17.32 -0.64 3.78
CA LEU A 58 16.63 -0.35 2.53
C LEU A 58 16.31 -1.63 1.75
N SER A 59 17.23 -2.58 1.69
CA SER A 59 17.01 -3.87 1.03
C SER A 59 15.85 -4.63 1.68
N LYS A 60 15.79 -4.67 3.02
CA LYS A 60 14.68 -5.29 3.77
C LYS A 60 13.34 -4.58 3.54
N ILE A 61 13.31 -3.25 3.46
CA ILE A 61 12.07 -2.50 3.24
C ILE A 61 11.58 -2.64 1.80
N GLN A 62 12.48 -2.55 0.82
CA GLN A 62 12.14 -2.63 -0.60
C GLN A 62 11.73 -4.05 -1.04
N ARG A 63 12.34 -5.08 -0.45
CA ARG A 63 12.13 -6.49 -0.83
C ARG A 63 11.95 -7.38 0.40
N GLY A 64 11.08 -6.95 1.33
CA GLY A 64 10.86 -7.65 2.60
C GLY A 64 10.21 -9.02 2.47
N GLY A 65 9.54 -9.31 1.35
CA GLY A 65 8.92 -10.62 1.09
C GLY A 65 7.72 -10.96 1.98
N HIS A 66 7.21 -9.99 2.74
CA HIS A 66 6.07 -10.14 3.64
C HIS A 66 5.03 -9.07 3.33
N ILE A 67 3.76 -9.41 3.49
CA ILE A 67 2.63 -8.48 3.35
C ILE A 67 1.78 -8.49 4.62
N GLN A 68 0.96 -7.45 4.79
CA GLN A 68 -0.04 -7.45 5.86
C GLN A 68 -1.21 -8.39 5.50
N PRO A 69 -1.79 -9.11 6.48
CA PRO A 69 -2.78 -10.16 6.20
C PRO A 69 -4.20 -9.64 5.92
N PHE A 70 -4.44 -8.33 5.99
CA PHE A 70 -5.77 -7.76 5.73
C PHE A 70 -6.16 -7.83 4.25
N GLY A 71 -5.17 -7.93 3.37
CA GLY A 71 -5.30 -8.08 1.92
C GLY A 71 -4.46 -9.25 1.42
N CYS A 72 -4.49 -9.49 0.11
CA CYS A 72 -3.56 -10.40 -0.57
C CYS A 72 -2.90 -9.70 -1.75
N MET A 73 -1.83 -10.28 -2.27
CA MET A 73 -1.03 -9.67 -3.32
C MET A 73 -0.75 -10.70 -4.42
N ILE A 74 -0.84 -10.25 -5.68
CA ILE A 74 -0.49 -11.04 -6.86
C ILE A 74 0.42 -10.17 -7.76
N ALA A 75 1.58 -10.68 -8.13
CA ALA A 75 2.42 -10.09 -9.16
C ALA A 75 2.20 -10.83 -10.49
N ALA A 76 2.01 -10.10 -11.58
CA ALA A 76 1.79 -10.66 -12.90
C ALA A 76 2.65 -9.97 -13.96
N ASP A 77 3.03 -10.71 -14.99
CA ASP A 77 3.73 -10.19 -16.16
C ASP A 77 2.81 -9.23 -16.95
N GLU A 78 3.36 -8.08 -17.32
CA GLU A 78 2.57 -7.00 -17.94
C GLU A 78 2.05 -7.37 -19.33
N GLN A 79 2.79 -8.17 -20.10
CA GLN A 79 2.42 -8.49 -21.49
C GLN A 79 1.52 -9.73 -21.60
N SER A 80 1.85 -10.76 -20.82
CA SER A 80 1.24 -12.08 -20.92
C SER A 80 0.16 -12.36 -19.86
N PHE A 81 -0.02 -11.45 -18.90
CA PHE A 81 -0.95 -11.59 -17.75
C PHE A 81 -0.64 -12.81 -16.87
N ARG A 82 0.55 -13.38 -16.99
CA ARG A 82 0.94 -14.58 -16.26
C ARG A 82 1.35 -14.23 -14.84
N VAL A 83 0.81 -14.93 -13.86
CA VAL A 83 1.19 -14.80 -12.45
C VAL A 83 2.68 -15.14 -12.31
N ILE A 84 3.45 -14.23 -11.75
CA ILE A 84 4.88 -14.39 -11.45
C ILE A 84 5.04 -14.79 -9.97
N ALA A 85 4.27 -14.18 -9.09
CA ALA A 85 4.25 -14.47 -7.66
C ALA A 85 2.88 -14.16 -7.07
N TYR A 86 2.56 -14.75 -5.91
CA TYR A 86 1.36 -14.43 -5.16
C TYR A 86 1.60 -14.69 -3.67
N SER A 87 0.90 -13.97 -2.80
CA SER A 87 0.96 -14.17 -1.35
C SER A 87 0.30 -15.48 -0.93
N GLU A 88 0.79 -16.09 0.15
CA GLU A 88 0.29 -17.37 0.65
C GLU A 88 -1.22 -17.37 0.91
N ASN A 89 -1.76 -16.27 1.45
CA ASN A 89 -3.17 -16.11 1.76
C ASN A 89 -4.08 -15.85 0.53
N ALA A 90 -3.54 -15.64 -0.67
CA ALA A 90 -4.32 -15.25 -1.85
C ALA A 90 -5.38 -16.29 -2.23
N LYS A 91 -5.06 -17.59 -2.14
CA LYS A 91 -6.00 -18.68 -2.45
C LYS A 91 -7.21 -18.65 -1.52
N ASP A 92 -7.00 -18.44 -0.23
CA ASP A 92 -8.08 -18.39 0.76
C ASP A 92 -8.93 -17.13 0.58
N MET A 93 -8.29 -15.96 0.46
CA MET A 93 -8.99 -14.68 0.31
C MET A 93 -9.88 -14.66 -0.94
N LEU A 94 -9.38 -15.17 -2.07
CA LEU A 94 -10.14 -15.26 -3.31
C LEU A 94 -11.21 -16.37 -3.31
N GLY A 95 -11.23 -17.24 -2.30
CA GLY A 95 -12.17 -18.38 -2.21
C GLY A 95 -11.84 -19.49 -3.21
N LEU A 96 -10.56 -19.79 -3.38
CA LEU A 96 -10.01 -20.80 -4.29
C LEU A 96 -9.66 -22.11 -3.58
N THR A 97 -9.76 -22.15 -2.24
CA THR A 97 -9.52 -23.35 -1.45
C THR A 97 -10.55 -24.43 -1.79
N PRO A 98 -10.12 -25.71 -1.95
CA PRO A 98 -11.05 -26.82 -2.13
C PRO A 98 -11.97 -26.89 -0.91
N GLN A 99 -13.29 -26.93 -1.14
CA GLN A 99 -14.21 -27.22 -0.06
C GLN A 99 -14.02 -28.68 0.36
N SER A 100 -14.27 -28.99 1.63
CA SER A 100 -14.04 -30.29 2.29
C SER A 100 -14.79 -31.48 1.66
N VAL A 101 -15.56 -31.25 0.60
CA VAL A 101 -16.24 -32.27 -0.20
C VAL A 101 -15.44 -32.44 -1.50
N PRO A 102 -14.91 -33.64 -1.78
CA PRO A 102 -14.17 -33.91 -3.02
C PRO A 102 -15.13 -33.90 -4.21
N SER A 103 -15.42 -32.71 -4.74
CA SER A 103 -15.97 -32.56 -6.09
C SER A 103 -14.83 -32.84 -7.07
N LEU A 104 -14.99 -33.87 -7.90
CA LEU A 104 -13.96 -34.48 -8.77
C LEU A 104 -13.22 -33.55 -9.76
N GLU A 105 -13.49 -32.24 -9.81
CA GLU A 105 -13.10 -31.38 -10.94
C GLU A 105 -12.62 -29.96 -10.58
N LYS A 106 -12.28 -29.65 -9.32
CA LYS A 106 -11.69 -28.33 -9.01
C LYS A 106 -10.21 -28.28 -9.37
N GLN A 107 -9.91 -27.87 -10.60
CA GLN A 107 -8.57 -27.50 -11.02
C GLN A 107 -7.99 -26.39 -10.14
N GLU A 108 -6.72 -26.52 -9.78
CA GLU A 108 -5.97 -25.44 -9.14
C GLU A 108 -5.82 -24.28 -10.15
N ILE A 109 -6.51 -23.15 -9.87
CA ILE A 109 -6.54 -22.03 -10.82
C ILE A 109 -5.48 -20.95 -10.54
N LEU A 110 -4.89 -20.93 -9.34
CA LEU A 110 -3.85 -19.97 -8.96
C LEU A 110 -2.52 -20.69 -8.73
N PHE A 111 -1.62 -20.54 -9.69
CA PHE A 111 -0.23 -21.01 -9.65
C PHE A 111 0.65 -20.09 -10.51
N VAL A 112 1.96 -20.16 -10.36
CA VAL A 112 2.89 -19.38 -11.18
C VAL A 112 2.77 -19.80 -12.65
N GLY A 113 2.55 -18.84 -13.55
CA GLY A 113 2.25 -19.08 -14.95
C GLY A 113 0.75 -19.25 -15.25
N ALA A 114 -0.14 -19.18 -14.26
CA ALA A 114 -1.57 -19.04 -14.51
C ALA A 114 -1.88 -17.66 -15.10
N ASP A 115 -2.93 -17.55 -15.91
CA ASP A 115 -3.41 -16.25 -16.39
C ASP A 115 -4.23 -15.57 -15.28
N VAL A 116 -3.77 -14.42 -14.77
CA VAL A 116 -4.37 -13.74 -13.62
C VAL A 116 -5.85 -13.35 -13.86
N ARG A 117 -6.24 -13.17 -15.12
CA ARG A 117 -7.62 -12.77 -15.50
C ARG A 117 -8.64 -13.84 -15.16
N ILE A 118 -8.25 -15.12 -15.13
CA ILE A 118 -9.16 -16.24 -14.86
C ILE A 118 -9.62 -16.30 -13.40
N LEU A 119 -8.94 -15.57 -12.51
CA LEU A 119 -9.24 -15.49 -11.08
C LEU A 119 -10.46 -14.61 -10.80
N PHE A 120 -10.83 -13.75 -11.76
CA PHE A 120 -11.87 -12.73 -11.59
C PHE A 120 -13.03 -12.92 -12.57
N ARG A 121 -14.14 -12.23 -12.32
CA ARG A 121 -15.28 -12.20 -13.26
C ARG A 121 -14.84 -11.61 -14.61
N PRO A 122 -15.50 -11.97 -15.73
CA PRO A 122 -15.15 -11.45 -17.05
C PRO A 122 -15.13 -9.92 -17.13
N SER A 123 -16.07 -9.23 -16.47
CA SER A 123 -16.08 -7.77 -16.39
C SER A 123 -14.85 -7.21 -15.67
N SER A 124 -14.39 -7.87 -14.61
CA SER A 124 -13.18 -7.50 -13.88
C SER A 124 -11.90 -7.78 -14.68
N ALA A 125 -11.87 -8.87 -15.46
CA ALA A 125 -10.76 -9.15 -16.36
C ALA A 125 -10.56 -8.02 -17.39
N VAL A 126 -11.64 -7.51 -17.99
CA VAL A 126 -11.58 -6.37 -18.93
C VAL A 126 -11.04 -5.10 -18.25
N LEU A 127 -11.40 -4.86 -16.99
CA LEU A 127 -10.85 -3.72 -16.23
C LEU A 127 -9.35 -3.86 -15.99
N LEU A 128 -8.89 -5.08 -15.65
CA LEU A 128 -7.46 -5.37 -15.49
C LEU A 128 -6.70 -5.21 -16.80
N GLU A 129 -7.22 -5.70 -17.93
CA GLU A 129 -6.62 -5.51 -19.26
C GLU A 129 -6.45 -4.03 -19.60
N LYS A 130 -7.49 -3.23 -19.36
CA LYS A 130 -7.44 -1.78 -19.56
C LYS A 130 -6.36 -1.14 -18.67
N ALA A 131 -6.24 -1.57 -17.42
CA ALA A 131 -5.26 -1.02 -16.50
C ALA A 131 -3.81 -1.41 -16.84
N PHE A 132 -3.59 -2.66 -17.24
CA PHE A 132 -2.28 -3.13 -17.72
C PHE A 132 -1.83 -2.36 -18.96
N GLY A 133 -2.75 -2.03 -19.87
CA GLY A 133 -2.46 -1.20 -21.04
C GLY A 133 -2.37 0.31 -20.79
N ALA A 134 -2.68 0.79 -19.57
CA ALA A 134 -2.72 2.22 -19.29
C ALA A 134 -1.33 2.80 -19.10
N ARG A 135 -0.99 3.90 -19.80
CA ARG A 135 0.29 4.59 -19.62
C ARG A 135 0.56 4.98 -18.17
N GLU A 136 -0.46 5.50 -17.50
CA GLU A 136 -0.40 5.85 -16.08
C GLU A 136 -1.41 5.00 -15.30
N ILE A 137 -0.93 3.91 -14.71
CA ILE A 137 -1.78 2.92 -14.02
C ILE A 137 -2.36 3.47 -12.73
N THR A 138 -1.63 4.38 -12.07
CA THR A 138 -2.02 4.94 -10.76
C THR A 138 -3.30 5.77 -10.82
N LEU A 139 -3.62 6.36 -11.98
CA LEU A 139 -4.87 7.12 -12.21
C LEU A 139 -6.12 6.23 -12.26
N LEU A 140 -5.94 4.92 -12.42
CA LEU A 140 -7.03 3.95 -12.44
C LEU A 140 -7.24 3.29 -11.07
N ASN A 141 -6.37 3.57 -10.10
CA ASN A 141 -6.50 3.00 -8.76
C ASN A 141 -7.55 3.76 -7.93
N PRO A 142 -8.34 3.05 -7.11
CA PRO A 142 -8.47 1.59 -7.07
C PRO A 142 -9.41 1.06 -8.18
N ILE A 143 -9.19 -0.17 -8.63
CA ILE A 143 -10.09 -0.87 -9.57
C ILE A 143 -11.02 -1.78 -8.78
N TRP A 144 -12.33 -1.65 -8.98
CA TRP A 144 -13.32 -2.52 -8.35
C TRP A 144 -13.43 -3.86 -9.10
N ILE A 145 -12.98 -4.95 -8.49
CA ILE A 145 -13.00 -6.28 -9.10
C ILE A 145 -13.70 -7.33 -8.23
N HIS A 146 -14.16 -8.42 -8.84
CA HIS A 146 -14.85 -9.50 -8.14
C HIS A 146 -14.18 -10.84 -8.43
N SER A 147 -13.93 -11.62 -7.38
CA SER A 147 -13.47 -13.00 -7.52
C SER A 147 -14.47 -13.81 -8.35
N LYS A 148 -13.97 -14.64 -9.26
CA LYS A 148 -14.78 -15.50 -10.11
C LYS A 148 -15.57 -16.53 -9.29
N ASN A 149 -14.91 -17.18 -8.34
CA ASN A 149 -15.48 -18.31 -7.61
C ASN A 149 -16.36 -17.87 -6.43
N SER A 150 -15.89 -16.91 -5.64
CA SER A 150 -16.60 -16.47 -4.44
C SER A 150 -17.51 -15.26 -4.68
N GLY A 151 -17.32 -14.52 -5.78
CA GLY A 151 -18.03 -13.27 -6.02
C GLY A 151 -17.63 -12.12 -5.08
N LYS A 152 -16.70 -12.36 -4.15
CA LYS A 152 -16.24 -11.35 -3.18
C LYS A 152 -15.64 -10.13 -3.92
N PRO A 153 -16.02 -8.90 -3.54
CA PRO A 153 -15.48 -7.69 -4.13
C PRO A 153 -14.12 -7.33 -3.49
N PHE A 154 -13.24 -6.77 -4.30
CA PHE A 154 -11.93 -6.27 -3.90
C PHE A 154 -11.67 -4.92 -4.55
N TYR A 155 -11.03 -4.03 -3.80
CA TYR A 155 -10.27 -2.95 -4.40
C TYR A 155 -8.92 -3.50 -4.84
N ALA A 156 -8.63 -3.42 -6.13
CA ALA A 156 -7.33 -3.74 -6.69
C ALA A 156 -6.51 -2.45 -6.86
N ILE A 157 -5.37 -2.37 -6.19
CA ILE A 157 -4.41 -1.29 -6.30
C ILE A 157 -3.21 -1.81 -7.09
N LEU A 158 -2.99 -1.25 -8.27
CA LEU A 158 -1.98 -1.74 -9.20
C LEU A 158 -0.78 -0.80 -9.23
N HIS A 159 0.42 -1.36 -9.22
CA HIS A 159 1.65 -0.60 -9.42
C HIS A 159 2.66 -1.38 -10.26
N ARG A 160 3.32 -0.68 -11.19
CA ARG A 160 4.36 -1.26 -12.04
C ARG A 160 5.68 -1.35 -11.27
N ILE A 161 6.34 -2.49 -11.41
CA ILE A 161 7.66 -2.78 -10.87
C ILE A 161 8.60 -3.23 -11.99
N ASP A 162 9.86 -3.48 -11.65
CA ASP A 162 10.92 -3.91 -12.58
C ASP A 162 10.61 -5.21 -13.35
N VAL A 163 9.82 -6.11 -12.76
CA VAL A 163 9.51 -7.43 -13.34
C VAL A 163 8.04 -7.63 -13.76
N GLY A 164 7.18 -6.61 -13.63
CA GLY A 164 5.76 -6.73 -13.98
C GLY A 164 4.85 -5.76 -13.22
N ILE A 165 3.62 -6.18 -12.96
CA ILE A 165 2.61 -5.41 -12.23
C ILE A 165 2.25 -6.15 -10.95
N VAL A 166 2.33 -5.46 -9.82
CA VAL A 166 1.80 -5.92 -8.54
C VAL A 166 0.35 -5.46 -8.42
N ILE A 167 -0.49 -6.37 -7.95
CA ILE A 167 -1.92 -6.18 -7.71
C ILE A 167 -2.16 -6.45 -6.22
N ASP A 168 -2.35 -5.39 -5.45
CA ASP A 168 -2.77 -5.49 -4.05
C ASP A 168 -4.29 -5.55 -3.99
N LEU A 169 -4.82 -6.56 -3.31
CA LEU A 169 -6.24 -6.86 -3.24
C LEU A 169 -6.74 -6.67 -1.82
N GLU A 170 -7.46 -5.57 -1.62
CA GLU A 170 -8.09 -5.25 -0.35
C GLU A 170 -9.57 -5.66 -0.41
N PRO A 171 -10.07 -6.49 0.53
CA PRO A 171 -11.47 -6.85 0.59
C PRO A 171 -12.35 -5.59 0.70
N ALA A 172 -13.23 -5.39 -0.28
CA ALA A 172 -14.22 -4.34 -0.19
C ALA A 172 -15.42 -4.85 0.62
N ARG A 173 -16.11 -3.93 1.32
CA ARG A 173 -17.35 -4.29 2.01
C ARG A 173 -18.37 -4.75 0.97
N THR A 174 -19.13 -5.79 1.29
CA THR A 174 -20.22 -6.33 0.44
C THR A 174 -21.46 -5.43 0.45
N GLU A 175 -21.29 -4.14 0.68
CA GLU A 175 -22.37 -3.15 0.67
C GLU A 175 -22.79 -2.85 -0.77
N ASP A 176 -23.95 -2.21 -0.93
CA ASP A 176 -24.43 -1.72 -2.23
C ASP A 176 -23.30 -0.91 -2.93
N PRO A 177 -22.95 -1.20 -4.19
CA PRO A 177 -22.01 -0.39 -4.96
C PRO A 177 -22.27 1.12 -4.85
N ALA A 178 -23.53 1.54 -4.72
CA ALA A 178 -23.90 2.94 -4.51
C ALA A 178 -23.35 3.51 -3.18
N LEU A 179 -23.36 2.73 -2.10
CA LEU A 179 -22.81 3.13 -0.81
C LEU A 179 -21.28 3.24 -0.86
N SER A 180 -20.64 2.35 -1.61
CA SER A 180 -19.19 2.42 -1.81
C SER A 180 -18.78 3.69 -2.58
N ILE A 181 -19.53 4.04 -3.64
CA ILE A 181 -19.33 5.29 -4.38
C ILE A 181 -19.58 6.49 -3.47
N ALA A 182 -20.66 6.47 -2.68
CA ALA A 182 -21.00 7.54 -1.75
C ALA A 182 -19.89 7.76 -0.70
N GLY A 183 -19.32 6.68 -0.15
CA GLY A 183 -18.20 6.75 0.80
C GLY A 183 -16.94 7.35 0.18
N ALA A 184 -16.61 7.00 -1.07
CA ALA A 184 -15.48 7.60 -1.80
C ALA A 184 -15.70 9.10 -2.04
N VAL A 185 -16.89 9.50 -2.50
CA VAL A 185 -17.24 10.90 -2.72
C VAL A 185 -17.23 11.71 -1.42
N GLN A 186 -17.73 11.14 -0.33
CA GLN A 186 -17.70 11.79 0.99
C GLN A 186 -16.26 12.01 1.46
N SER A 187 -15.40 10.99 1.34
CA SER A 187 -13.98 11.08 1.71
C SER A 187 -13.26 12.16 0.91
N GLN A 188 -13.52 12.22 -0.41
CA GLN A 188 -12.98 13.27 -1.26
C GLN A 188 -13.48 14.66 -0.86
N LYS A 189 -14.77 14.81 -0.54
CA LYS A 189 -15.33 16.08 -0.09
C LYS A 189 -14.67 16.57 1.21
N LEU A 190 -14.41 15.68 2.15
CA LEU A 190 -13.69 16.01 3.38
C LEU A 190 -12.25 16.45 3.08
N ALA A 191 -11.54 15.75 2.19
CA ALA A 191 -10.20 16.14 1.76
C ALA A 191 -10.18 17.53 1.10
N VAL A 192 -11.12 17.82 0.19
CA VAL A 192 -11.24 19.14 -0.45
C VAL A 192 -11.50 20.23 0.59
N ARG A 193 -12.37 19.97 1.57
CA ARG A 193 -12.64 20.92 2.66
C ARG A 193 -11.38 21.18 3.49
N ALA A 194 -10.64 20.14 3.85
CA ALA A 194 -9.38 20.26 4.58
C ALA A 194 -8.34 21.09 3.81
N ILE A 195 -8.20 20.85 2.51
CA ILE A 195 -7.31 21.64 1.64
C ILE A 195 -7.74 23.10 1.61
N SER A 196 -9.03 23.39 1.44
CA SER A 196 -9.55 24.76 1.46
C SER A 196 -9.28 25.46 2.80
N GLN A 197 -9.40 24.76 3.93
CA GLN A 197 -9.05 25.29 5.24
C GLN A 197 -7.56 25.64 5.32
N LEU A 198 -6.67 24.74 4.90
CA LEU A 198 -5.23 24.99 4.88
C LEU A 198 -4.84 26.18 3.98
N GLN A 199 -5.47 26.29 2.81
CA GLN A 199 -5.26 27.41 1.89
C GLN A 199 -5.72 28.77 2.45
N SER A 200 -6.66 28.76 3.38
CA SER A 200 -7.18 29.98 4.02
C SER A 200 -6.37 30.46 5.23
N LEU A 201 -5.39 29.68 5.68
CA LEU A 201 -4.56 30.04 6.84
C LEU A 201 -3.64 31.24 6.53
N PRO A 202 -3.40 32.12 7.52
CA PRO A 202 -2.38 33.16 7.39
C PRO A 202 -0.99 32.51 7.28
N GLY A 203 -0.18 33.00 6.34
CA GLY A 203 1.20 32.54 6.19
C GLY A 203 2.08 32.96 7.37
N GLY A 204 3.18 32.23 7.58
CA GLY A 204 4.21 32.57 8.57
C GLY A 204 4.07 31.87 9.93
N ASP A 205 3.00 31.10 10.16
CA ASP A 205 2.81 30.32 11.39
C ASP A 205 2.83 28.81 11.11
N ILE A 206 4.00 28.19 11.29
CA ILE A 206 4.19 26.74 11.10
C ILE A 206 3.44 25.92 12.14
N LYS A 207 3.29 26.44 13.37
CA LYS A 207 2.59 25.72 14.44
C LYS A 207 1.11 25.61 14.10
N LEU A 208 0.49 26.73 13.72
CA LEU A 208 -0.90 26.76 13.28
C LEU A 208 -1.14 25.84 12.07
N LEU A 209 -0.21 25.83 11.10
CA LEU A 209 -0.26 24.92 9.96
C LEU A 209 -0.26 23.45 10.41
N CYS A 210 0.70 23.05 11.25
CA CYS A 210 0.81 21.69 11.76
C CYS A 210 -0.42 21.27 12.57
N ASP A 211 -0.91 22.13 13.49
CA ASP A 211 -2.10 21.87 14.29
C ASP A 211 -3.32 21.64 13.38
N THR A 212 -3.51 22.50 12.37
CA THR A 212 -4.63 22.38 11.43
C THR A 212 -4.56 21.11 10.58
N VAL A 213 -3.35 20.71 10.16
CA VAL A 213 -3.13 19.45 9.41
C VAL A 213 -3.50 18.25 10.27
N VAL A 214 -3.02 18.20 11.51
CA VAL A 214 -3.29 17.09 12.43
C VAL A 214 -4.78 16.94 12.69
N ASP A 215 -5.49 18.03 12.97
CA ASP A 215 -6.93 18.01 13.22
C ASP A 215 -7.71 17.53 12.00
N SER A 216 -7.36 18.04 10.81
CA SER A 216 -8.02 17.67 9.55
C SER A 216 -7.80 16.20 9.19
N VAL A 217 -6.57 15.70 9.35
CA VAL A 217 -6.25 14.28 9.09
C VAL A 217 -6.94 13.38 10.11
N ARG A 218 -7.03 13.80 11.38
CA ARG A 218 -7.74 13.05 12.42
C ARG A 218 -9.24 12.96 12.14
N GLU A 219 -9.89 14.05 11.76
CA GLU A 219 -11.31 14.05 11.36
C GLU A 219 -11.54 13.13 10.14
N LEU A 220 -10.63 13.15 9.17
CA LEU A 220 -10.75 12.39 7.94
C LEU A 220 -10.52 10.88 8.13
N THR A 221 -9.60 10.50 9.00
CA THR A 221 -9.16 9.11 9.16
C THR A 221 -9.76 8.41 10.37
N GLY A 222 -10.17 9.15 11.40
CA GLY A 222 -10.68 8.61 12.66
C GLY A 222 -9.63 7.97 13.56
N TYR A 223 -8.32 8.11 13.27
CA TYR A 223 -7.27 7.57 14.15
C TYR A 223 -7.30 8.24 15.53
N ASP A 224 -7.01 7.45 16.57
CA ASP A 224 -6.91 7.96 17.94
C ASP A 224 -5.79 9.00 18.11
N ARG A 225 -4.72 8.87 17.30
CA ARG A 225 -3.55 9.73 17.33
C ARG A 225 -3.07 10.05 15.92
N VAL A 226 -2.83 11.33 15.66
CA VAL A 226 -2.18 11.88 14.46
C VAL A 226 -1.12 12.89 14.93
N MET A 227 0.04 12.93 14.26
CA MET A 227 1.16 13.79 14.63
C MET A 227 1.96 14.24 13.39
N VAL A 228 2.74 15.31 13.54
CA VAL A 228 3.71 15.82 12.55
C VAL A 228 5.10 15.77 13.16
#